data_AF-A0A2V3JGE5-F1
#
_entry.id   AF-A0A2V3JGE5-F1
#
_cell.length_a   1.000
_cell.length_b   1.000
_cell.length_c   1.000
_cell.angle_alpha   90.00
_cell.angle_beta   90.00
_cell.angle_gamma   90.00
#
_symmetry.space_group_name_H-M   'P 1'
#
loop_
_entity.id
_entity.type
_entity.pdbx_description
1 polymer ?
#
loop_
_entity_poly.entity_id
_entity_poly.type
_entity_poly.pdbx_seq_one_letter_code
_entity_poly.pdbx_strand_id
1 'polypeptide(L)'
;MDEGATDTDFEGDAWIYVEIKRDTKFIVGFAVGKRTQDTCNRFLMRIMDGMELPTLSNPIEFYSDGNDQYREGLEKIYDSTCYRYGQLSKTKSAGRLTKINRQWVVGEGNLCDIRTSQIEIC
;
A
#
# COMPACT_ATOMS: atom_id res chain seq x y z
N MET A 1 15.52 -2.95 -41.93
CA MET A 1 15.79 -2.27 -40.64
C MET A 1 14.55 -2.55 -39.83
N ASP A 2 14.69 -3.48 -38.91
CA ASP A 2 13.62 -4.23 -38.30
C ASP A 2 13.51 -3.87 -36.81
N GLU A 3 12.26 -3.80 -36.36
CA GLU A 3 11.73 -3.94 -35.01
C GLU A 3 12.46 -3.18 -33.87
N GLY A 4 11.94 -2.05 -33.37
CA GLY A 4 10.62 -2.01 -32.73
C GLY A 4 10.66 -2.90 -31.50
N ALA A 5 11.31 -2.44 -30.42
CA ALA A 5 11.45 -3.19 -29.18
C ALA A 5 10.06 -3.68 -28.72
N THR A 6 9.79 -4.96 -28.96
CA THR A 6 8.62 -5.66 -28.45
C THR A 6 8.74 -5.66 -26.94
N ASP A 7 7.83 -4.95 -26.29
CA ASP A 7 7.59 -5.00 -24.86
C ASP A 7 7.16 -6.44 -24.50
N THR A 8 8.12 -7.23 -24.03
CA THR A 8 7.94 -8.65 -23.68
C THR A 8 7.64 -8.84 -22.20
N ASP A 9 6.80 -8.01 -21.60
CA ASP A 9 6.20 -8.30 -20.29
C ASP A 9 4.84 -9.01 -20.49
N PHE A 10 4.90 -10.29 -20.89
CA PHE A 10 3.71 -11.16 -20.91
C PHE A 10 3.33 -11.64 -19.49
N GLU A 11 4.25 -11.53 -18.54
CA GLU A 11 4.07 -11.82 -17.12
C GLU A 11 4.01 -10.50 -16.32
N GLY A 12 2.95 -10.26 -15.56
CA GLY A 12 2.82 -9.05 -14.72
C GLY A 12 1.61 -8.15 -14.99
N ASP A 13 0.68 -8.54 -15.88
CA ASP A 13 -0.48 -7.70 -16.23
C ASP A 13 -1.61 -7.72 -15.18
N ALA A 14 -1.44 -8.48 -14.09
CA ALA A 14 -2.36 -8.53 -12.95
C ALA A 14 -1.61 -8.38 -11.62
N TRP A 15 -2.02 -7.36 -10.86
CA TRP A 15 -1.55 -7.05 -9.51
C TRP A 15 -2.67 -7.34 -8.51
N ILE A 16 -2.28 -7.82 -7.33
CA ILE A 16 -3.19 -8.01 -6.21
C ILE A 16 -2.84 -6.96 -5.15
N TYR A 17 -3.79 -6.07 -4.88
CA TYR A 17 -3.77 -5.23 -3.70
C TYR A 17 -4.45 -6.01 -2.58
N VAL A 18 -3.82 -6.10 -1.40
CA VAL A 18 -4.35 -6.82 -0.24
C VAL A 18 -4.14 -5.99 1.02
N GLU A 19 -5.19 -5.91 1.84
CA GLU A 19 -5.15 -5.28 3.15
C GLU A 19 -5.21 -6.35 4.22
N ILE A 20 -4.30 -6.26 5.19
CA ILE A 20 -4.21 -7.21 6.29
C ILE A 20 -4.22 -6.45 7.60
N LYS A 21 -5.24 -6.70 8.42
CA LYS A 21 -5.33 -6.14 9.76
C LYS A 21 -4.20 -6.72 10.62
N ARG A 22 -3.24 -5.86 10.97
CA ARG A 22 -2.00 -6.20 11.69
C ARG A 22 -2.18 -7.18 12.84
N ASP A 23 -3.11 -6.91 13.75
CA ASP A 23 -3.17 -7.65 15.01
C ASP A 23 -3.79 -9.04 14.85
N THR A 24 -4.66 -9.19 13.85
CA THR A 24 -5.45 -10.41 13.64
C THR A 24 -4.99 -11.23 12.45
N LYS A 25 -4.17 -10.64 11.58
CA LYS A 25 -3.81 -11.17 10.25
C LYS A 25 -5.02 -11.43 9.34
N PHE A 26 -6.17 -10.87 9.67
CA PHE A 26 -7.37 -10.99 8.87
C PHE A 26 -7.22 -10.18 7.58
N ILE A 27 -7.55 -10.80 6.45
CA ILE A 27 -7.63 -10.11 5.16
C ILE A 27 -8.92 -9.31 5.15
N VAL A 28 -8.80 -8.00 5.20
CA VAL A 28 -9.95 -7.07 5.26
C VAL A 28 -10.54 -6.84 3.87
N GLY A 29 -9.68 -6.80 2.85
CA GLY A 29 -10.09 -6.58 1.49
C GLY A 29 -8.97 -6.86 0.50
N PHE A 30 -9.34 -7.06 -0.75
CA PHE A 30 -8.40 -7.18 -1.85
C PHE A 30 -9.02 -6.65 -3.15
N ALA A 31 -8.16 -6.29 -4.11
CA ALA A 31 -8.57 -6.07 -5.50
C ALA A 31 -7.50 -6.62 -6.44
N VAL A 32 -7.96 -7.15 -7.57
CA VAL A 32 -7.09 -7.66 -8.65
C VAL A 32 -7.30 -6.82 -9.89
N GLY A 33 -6.21 -6.46 -10.56
CA GLY A 33 -6.25 -5.70 -11.82
C GLY A 33 -4.88 -5.16 -12.20
N LYS A 34 -4.82 -4.32 -13.24
CA LYS A 34 -3.58 -3.61 -13.57
C LYS A 34 -3.17 -2.70 -12.41
N ARG A 35 -1.87 -2.40 -12.28
CA ARG A 35 -1.33 -1.48 -11.27
C ARG A 35 -1.64 -0.02 -11.62
N THR A 36 -2.91 0.35 -11.56
CA THR A 36 -3.41 1.70 -11.88
C THR A 36 -4.04 2.35 -10.66
N GLN A 37 -4.19 3.68 -10.71
CA GLN A 37 -4.87 4.42 -9.65
C GLN A 37 -6.32 3.95 -9.47
N ASP A 38 -7.00 3.55 -10.56
CA ASP A 38 -8.36 3.03 -10.51
C ASP A 38 -8.47 1.74 -9.69
N THR A 39 -7.58 0.76 -9.97
CA THR A 39 -7.54 -0.50 -9.20
C THR A 39 -7.24 -0.24 -7.72
N CYS A 40 -6.33 0.69 -7.43
CA CYS A 40 -6.00 1.09 -6.05
C CYS A 40 -7.19 1.77 -5.34
N ASN A 41 -7.89 2.70 -6.01
CA ASN A 41 -9.08 3.34 -5.43
C ASN A 41 -10.17 2.31 -5.14
N ARG A 42 -10.43 1.38 -6.07
CA ARG A 42 -11.37 0.26 -5.88
C ARG A 42 -11.00 -0.67 -4.73
N PHE A 43 -9.70 -0.83 -4.47
CA PHE A 43 -9.19 -1.57 -3.32
C PHE A 43 -9.48 -0.82 -2.02
N LEU A 44 -9.11 0.47 -1.93
CA LEU A 44 -9.30 1.26 -0.73
C LEU A 44 -10.79 1.46 -0.38
N MET A 45 -11.67 1.61 -1.37
CA MET A 45 -13.12 1.65 -1.13
C MET A 45 -13.62 0.36 -0.47
N ARG A 46 -13.13 -0.81 -0.89
CA ARG A 46 -13.49 -2.10 -0.24
C ARG A 46 -13.05 -2.17 1.22
N ILE A 47 -11.90 -1.59 1.55
CA ILE A 47 -11.43 -1.52 2.94
C ILE A 47 -12.35 -0.62 3.75
N MET A 48 -12.69 0.57 3.21
CA MET A 48 -13.58 1.52 3.87
C MET A 48 -14.96 0.89 4.13
N ASP A 49 -15.54 0.20 3.16
CA ASP A 49 -16.85 -0.46 3.28
C ASP A 49 -16.82 -1.61 4.31
N GLY A 50 -15.66 -2.23 4.51
CA GLY A 50 -15.48 -3.38 5.40
C GLY A 50 -15.02 -3.05 6.82
N MET A 51 -14.74 -1.78 7.11
CA MET A 51 -14.17 -1.33 8.38
C MET A 51 -15.06 -0.29 9.07
N GLU A 52 -14.92 -0.16 10.38
CA GLU A 52 -15.53 0.95 11.11
C GLU A 52 -14.96 2.29 10.59
N LEU A 53 -15.85 3.27 10.40
CA LEU A 53 -15.42 4.61 9.97
C LEU A 53 -14.51 5.23 11.03
N PRO A 54 -13.30 5.68 10.65
CA PRO A 54 -12.39 6.28 11.60
C PRO A 54 -12.89 7.65 12.05
N THR A 55 -12.49 8.05 13.24
CA THR A 55 -12.84 9.35 13.84
C THR A 55 -11.57 10.07 14.27
N LEU A 56 -11.68 11.37 14.55
CA LEU A 56 -10.57 12.16 15.07
C LEU A 56 -9.94 11.55 16.35
N SER A 57 -10.77 10.97 17.24
CA SER A 57 -10.29 10.35 18.48
C SER A 57 -9.83 8.90 18.29
N ASN A 58 -10.14 8.28 17.16
CA ASN A 58 -9.73 6.92 16.82
C ASN A 58 -9.36 6.85 15.32
N PRO A 59 -8.21 7.44 14.93
CA PRO A 59 -7.78 7.44 13.55
C PRO A 59 -7.28 6.05 13.14
N ILE A 60 -7.56 5.68 11.89
CA ILE A 60 -7.03 4.43 11.31
C ILE A 60 -5.57 4.62 10.87
N GLU A 61 -4.74 3.58 11.02
CA GLU A 61 -3.34 3.61 10.62
C GLU A 61 -3.07 2.68 9.44
N PHE A 62 -2.61 3.25 8.33
CA PHE A 62 -2.22 2.50 7.13
C PHE A 62 -0.70 2.41 7.04
N TYR A 63 -0.21 1.26 6.58
CA TYR A 63 1.20 1.00 6.35
C TYR A 63 1.39 0.31 5.01
N SER A 64 2.09 0.95 4.08
CA SER A 64 2.30 0.36 2.76
C SER A 64 3.72 0.55 2.24
N ASP A 65 3.98 -0.01 1.06
CA ASP A 65 5.21 0.29 0.35
C ASP A 65 5.20 1.75 -0.16
N GLY A 66 6.33 2.25 -0.60
CA GLY A 66 6.46 3.63 -1.06
C GLY A 66 5.71 3.97 -2.36
N ASN A 67 4.67 3.22 -2.76
CA ASN A 67 3.89 3.51 -3.95
C ASN A 67 2.91 4.67 -3.72
N ASP A 68 2.99 5.69 -4.59
CA ASP A 68 2.21 6.92 -4.49
C ASP A 68 0.70 6.70 -4.64
N GLN A 69 0.29 5.60 -5.29
CA GLN A 69 -1.13 5.30 -5.51
C GLN A 69 -1.94 5.22 -4.21
N TYR A 70 -1.32 4.69 -3.15
CA TYR A 70 -1.97 4.60 -1.84
C TYR A 70 -2.14 5.97 -1.20
N ARG A 71 -1.14 6.84 -1.33
CA ARG A 71 -1.22 8.20 -0.82
C ARG A 71 -2.37 8.95 -1.49
N GLU A 72 -2.39 8.97 -2.82
CA GLU A 72 -3.42 9.65 -3.59
C GLU A 72 -4.82 9.07 -3.34
N GLY A 73 -4.91 7.76 -3.13
CA GLY A 73 -6.17 7.09 -2.85
C GLY A 73 -6.70 7.41 -1.45
N LEU A 74 -5.84 7.37 -0.43
CA LEU A 74 -6.21 7.69 0.96
C LEU A 74 -6.63 9.16 1.12
N GLU A 75 -5.91 10.09 0.48
CA GLU A 75 -6.26 11.53 0.46
C GLU A 75 -7.64 11.81 -0.14
N LYS A 76 -8.17 10.93 -1.00
CA LYS A 76 -9.51 11.06 -1.61
C LYS A 76 -10.63 10.48 -0.73
N ILE A 77 -10.30 9.54 0.15
CA ILE A 77 -11.29 8.72 0.87
C ILE A 77 -11.45 9.19 2.32
N TYR A 78 -10.35 9.59 2.95
CA TYR A 78 -10.34 9.96 4.36
C TYR A 78 -9.95 11.43 4.56
N ASP A 79 -10.61 12.08 5.51
CA ASP A 79 -10.15 13.35 6.05
C ASP A 79 -8.78 13.16 6.72
N SER A 80 -7.84 14.08 6.50
CA SER A 80 -6.45 13.96 6.98
C SER A 80 -6.32 13.91 8.50
N THR A 81 -7.38 14.26 9.24
CA THR A 81 -7.42 14.15 10.70
C THR A 81 -7.89 12.78 11.20
N CYS A 82 -8.48 11.95 10.34
CA CYS A 82 -9.04 10.64 10.68
C CYS A 82 -8.15 9.46 10.28
N TYR A 83 -6.98 9.68 9.68
CA TYR A 83 -6.05 8.61 9.39
C TYR A 83 -4.59 9.02 9.55
N ARG A 84 -3.73 8.01 9.67
CA ARG A 84 -2.28 8.14 9.59
C ARG A 84 -1.75 7.20 8.53
N TYR A 85 -0.69 7.59 7.85
CA TYR A 85 -0.12 6.78 6.79
C TYR A 85 1.40 6.75 6.85
N GLY A 86 1.94 5.55 7.09
CA GLY A 86 3.37 5.26 7.10
C GLY A 86 3.81 4.51 5.84
N GLN A 87 4.97 4.88 5.31
CA GLN A 87 5.59 4.22 4.16
C GLN A 87 6.90 3.56 4.52
N LEU A 88 7.11 2.36 4.00
CA LEU A 88 8.39 1.66 4.00
C LEU A 88 8.89 1.51 2.56
N SER A 89 9.99 2.18 2.22
CA SER A 89 10.67 2.01 0.95
C SER A 89 12.00 1.29 1.12
N LYS A 90 12.33 0.43 0.15
CA LYS A 90 13.54 -0.39 0.14
C LYS A 90 14.41 0.02 -1.04
N THR A 91 15.63 0.46 -0.76
CA THR A 91 16.62 0.70 -1.80
C THR A 91 17.42 -0.57 -2.02
N LYS A 92 17.50 -1.03 -3.26
CA LYS A 92 18.34 -2.16 -3.67
C LYS A 92 19.46 -1.66 -4.57
N SER A 93 20.65 -2.24 -4.42
CA SER A 93 21.78 -2.06 -5.33
C SER A 93 22.33 -3.43 -5.68
N ALA A 94 22.56 -3.69 -6.98
CA ALA A 94 22.97 -5.00 -7.50
C ALA A 94 22.08 -6.16 -6.97
N GLY A 95 20.76 -5.97 -6.92
CA GLY A 95 19.79 -6.95 -6.41
C GLY A 95 19.74 -7.12 -4.89
N ARG A 96 20.71 -6.57 -4.15
CA ARG A 96 20.79 -6.66 -2.68
C ARG A 96 20.12 -5.46 -2.02
N LEU A 97 19.37 -5.71 -0.94
CA LEU A 97 18.82 -4.66 -0.09
C LEU A 97 19.96 -3.91 0.61
N THR A 98 20.06 -2.61 0.38
CA THR A 98 21.11 -1.75 0.97
C THR A 98 20.58 -0.78 2.01
N LYS A 99 19.30 -0.38 1.90
CA LYS A 99 18.68 0.56 2.83
C LYS A 99 17.18 0.31 2.96
N ILE A 100 16.67 0.47 4.17
CA ILE A 100 15.24 0.57 4.46
C ILE A 100 14.99 1.99 4.95
N ASN A 101 14.11 2.72 4.26
CA ASN A 101 13.63 4.02 4.70
C ASN A 101 12.20 3.88 5.23
N ARG A 102 11.91 4.58 6.33
CA ARG A 102 10.58 4.62 6.95
C ARG A 102 10.22 6.07 7.20
N GLN A 103 9.00 6.44 6.82
CA GLN A 103 8.51 7.80 6.99
C GLN A 103 7.01 7.80 7.22
N TRP A 104 6.53 8.75 8.01
CA TRP A 104 5.12 9.11 8.01
C TRP A 104 4.88 10.10 6.88
N VAL A 105 3.92 9.79 6.03
CA VAL A 105 3.44 10.68 4.95
C VAL A 105 2.31 11.56 5.47
N VAL A 106 1.45 10.99 6.31
CA VAL A 106 0.35 11.68 6.99
C VAL A 106 0.36 11.31 8.46
N GLY A 107 0.27 12.32 9.32
CA GLY A 107 0.36 12.17 10.77
C GLY A 107 1.78 11.92 11.27
N GLU A 108 1.86 11.43 12.51
CA GLU A 108 3.10 11.11 13.20
C GLU A 108 2.92 9.89 14.11
N GLY A 109 4.02 9.23 14.44
CA GLY A 109 4.02 8.01 15.25
C GLY A 109 5.42 7.38 15.32
N ASN A 110 5.52 6.20 15.92
CA ASN A 110 6.80 5.51 16.02
C ASN A 110 7.18 4.87 14.67
N LEU A 111 8.34 5.24 14.12
CA LEU A 111 8.85 4.67 12.88
C LEU A 111 9.00 3.14 12.93
N CYS A 112 9.24 2.57 14.11
CA CYS A 112 9.32 1.12 14.30
C CYS A 112 8.00 0.39 14.01
N ASP A 113 6.87 1.09 14.03
CA ASP A 113 5.56 0.54 13.72
C ASP A 113 5.37 0.39 12.20
N ILE A 114 6.13 1.12 11.38
CA ILE A 114 6.04 0.99 9.92
C ILE A 114 6.78 -0.28 9.48
N ARG A 115 6.02 -1.39 9.36
CA ARG A 115 6.50 -2.70 8.94
C ARG A 115 5.51 -3.33 7.97
N THR A 116 6.01 -3.78 6.83
CA THR A 116 5.21 -4.44 5.77
C THR A 116 5.56 -5.92 5.59
N SER A 117 6.45 -6.47 6.42
CA SER A 117 6.93 -7.86 6.33
C SER A 117 6.05 -8.86 7.10
N GLN A 118 4.75 -8.64 7.19
CA GLN A 118 3.87 -9.48 8.02
C GLN A 118 3.25 -10.67 7.30
N ILE A 119 3.54 -10.86 6.00
CA ILE A 119 3.19 -12.06 5.25
C ILE A 119 4.48 -12.83 4.96
N GLU A 120 4.64 -13.98 5.61
CA GLU A 120 5.56 -15.03 5.18
C GLU A 120 4.71 -16.07 4.45
N ILE A 121 4.86 -16.16 3.13
CA ILE A 121 4.34 -17.30 2.36
C ILE A 121 5.46 -18.34 2.43
N CYS A 122 5.27 -19.38 3.24
CA CYS A 122 6.13 -20.58 3.22
C CYS A 122 5.88 -21.39 1.96
#